data_AF-A0AAN7A270-F1
#
_entry.id   AF-A0AAN7A270-F1
#
_cell.length_a   1.000
_cell.length_b   1.000
_cell.length_c   1.000
_cell.angle_alpha   90.00
_cell.angle_beta   90.00
_cell.angle_gamma   90.00
#
_symmetry.space_group_name_H-M   'P 1'
#
loop_
_entity.id
_entity.type
_entity.pdbx_description
1 polymer ?
#
loop_
_entity_poly.entity_id
_entity_poly.type
_entity_poly.pdbx_seq_one_letter_code
_entity_poly.pdbx_strand_id
1 'polypeptide(L)'
;LGFIPTHDIWWNATLGYGDPAGSAYSTINDMMRFGEAILRYELGLSASQTRKWLKPLLQTSSSGTLVGAPWEIYRIQNATTDGRLIELYTKGGDLITYHSVFALIPDYDLVATVMVAGALEANEARGIDATVFLSKLVEIVLPGVEEAGRNEADIAYGGTYWDEATNSSLTLTQDDGPGFNIESWIVRGVDVIATWLGFSILPNPVPPTSSPLQFRLYPTTVQTNNQTSWRSISQIGLSEDVAKLEDLLLPPQAMCVTWGQLDRATYMLQAQDHLVFTLGEQGRATKVELVGYVVTLSRQQTPA
;
A
#
# COMPACT_ATOMS: atom_id res chain seq x y z
N LEU A 1 -5.46 -25.11 -10.33
CA LEU A 1 -4.37 -25.53 -9.43
C LEU A 1 -5.00 -26.41 -8.36
N GLY A 2 -4.58 -27.67 -8.21
CA GLY A 2 -5.28 -28.63 -7.33
C GLY A 2 -4.34 -29.26 -6.29
N PHE A 3 -4.91 -29.69 -5.17
CA PHE A 3 -4.29 -30.68 -4.27
C PHE A 3 -5.11 -31.97 -4.37
N ILE A 4 -4.46 -33.14 -4.37
CA ILE A 4 -5.12 -34.42 -4.62
C ILE A 4 -5.74 -34.97 -3.33
N PRO A 5 -7.07 -35.02 -3.18
CA PRO A 5 -7.70 -35.63 -2.01
C PRO A 5 -7.65 -37.16 -2.10
N THR A 6 -7.82 -37.82 -0.95
CA THR A 6 -7.87 -39.29 -0.89
C THR A 6 -9.04 -39.82 -1.74
N HIS A 7 -8.78 -40.83 -2.57
CA HIS A 7 -9.76 -41.46 -3.46
C HIS A 7 -10.22 -40.63 -4.66
N ASP A 8 -9.54 -39.54 -4.99
CA ASP A 8 -9.82 -38.82 -6.24
C ASP A 8 -9.49 -39.69 -7.46
N ILE A 9 -10.32 -39.61 -8.50
CA ILE A 9 -10.17 -40.36 -9.76
C ILE A 9 -9.76 -39.46 -10.93
N TRP A 10 -9.72 -38.15 -10.73
CA TRP A 10 -9.44 -37.13 -11.74
C TRP A 10 -7.98 -36.65 -11.71
N TRP A 11 -7.18 -37.02 -10.72
CA TRP A 11 -5.80 -36.56 -10.54
C TRP A 11 -4.85 -36.84 -11.72
N ASN A 12 -5.15 -37.87 -12.53
CA ASN A 12 -4.38 -38.24 -13.72
C ASN A 12 -5.10 -37.87 -15.03
N ALA A 13 -6.16 -37.05 -14.95
CA ALA A 13 -6.84 -36.55 -16.13
C ALA A 13 -5.96 -35.51 -16.84
N THR A 14 -5.95 -35.56 -18.17
CA THR A 14 -5.29 -34.55 -19.01
C THR A 14 -6.35 -33.65 -19.65
N LEU A 15 -6.05 -32.35 -19.73
CA LEU A 15 -6.79 -31.38 -20.52
C LEU A 15 -6.25 -31.29 -21.96
N GLY A 16 -5.27 -32.13 -22.31
CA GLY A 16 -4.61 -32.17 -23.61
C GLY A 16 -3.91 -30.85 -23.91
N TYR A 17 -4.23 -30.24 -25.04
CA TYR A 17 -3.68 -28.92 -25.40
C TYR A 17 -4.04 -27.81 -24.38
N GLY A 18 -5.06 -28.03 -23.54
CA GLY A 18 -5.48 -27.14 -22.46
C GLY A 18 -4.65 -27.28 -21.18
N ASP A 19 -3.67 -28.18 -21.12
CA ASP A 19 -2.89 -28.42 -19.89
C ASP A 19 -2.26 -27.15 -19.28
N PRO A 20 -1.71 -26.20 -20.08
CA PRO A 20 -1.20 -24.93 -19.54
C PRO A 20 -2.25 -24.06 -18.85
N ALA A 21 -3.55 -24.29 -19.09
CA ALA A 21 -4.63 -23.51 -18.52
C ALA A 21 -5.07 -23.98 -17.12
N GLY A 22 -4.76 -25.22 -16.72
CA GLY A 22 -5.36 -25.76 -15.49
C GLY A 22 -4.80 -27.06 -14.91
N SER A 23 -3.87 -27.75 -15.58
CA SER A 23 -3.43 -29.11 -15.18
C SER A 23 -2.27 -29.15 -14.18
N ALA A 24 -2.02 -28.05 -13.47
CA ALA A 24 -0.96 -27.99 -12.46
C ALA A 24 -1.47 -28.38 -11.06
N TYR A 25 -0.74 -29.28 -10.41
CA TYR A 25 -0.91 -29.64 -9.01
C TYR A 25 0.22 -29.04 -8.19
N SER A 26 -0.09 -28.59 -6.98
CA SER A 26 0.91 -28.05 -6.06
C SER A 26 0.46 -28.23 -4.61
N THR A 27 1.35 -27.91 -3.68
CA THR A 27 1.04 -27.85 -2.25
C THR A 27 0.86 -26.40 -1.81
N ILE A 28 0.21 -26.18 -0.66
CA ILE A 28 0.16 -24.85 -0.03
C ILE A 28 1.58 -24.31 0.19
N ASN A 29 2.51 -25.15 0.65
CA ASN A 29 3.90 -24.74 0.90
C ASN A 29 4.60 -24.24 -0.38
N ASP A 30 4.41 -24.92 -1.51
CA ASP A 30 5.01 -24.51 -2.78
C ASP A 30 4.37 -23.23 -3.32
N MET A 31 3.04 -23.07 -3.15
CA MET A 31 2.35 -21.83 -3.53
C MET A 31 2.76 -20.64 -2.67
N MET A 32 2.94 -20.83 -1.36
CA MET A 32 3.44 -19.79 -0.46
C MET A 32 4.86 -19.36 -0.88
N ARG A 33 5.77 -20.32 -1.10
CA ARG A 33 7.13 -20.05 -1.60
C ARG A 33 7.12 -19.34 -2.95
N PHE A 34 6.23 -19.75 -3.86
CA PHE A 34 6.09 -19.11 -5.15
C PHE A 34 5.67 -17.64 -5.00
N GLY A 35 4.67 -17.35 -4.15
CA GLY A 35 4.26 -15.98 -3.88
C GLY A 35 5.33 -15.14 -3.20
N GLU A 36 6.02 -15.70 -2.21
CA GLU A 36 7.14 -15.03 -1.54
C GLU A 36 8.23 -14.67 -2.54
N ALA A 37 8.59 -15.61 -3.44
CA ALA A 37 9.56 -15.37 -4.49
C ALA A 37 9.12 -14.29 -5.49
N ILE A 38 7.81 -14.14 -5.77
CA ILE A 38 7.28 -13.02 -6.56
C ILE A 38 7.53 -11.70 -5.84
N LEU A 39 7.06 -11.60 -4.59
CA LEU A 39 7.13 -10.35 -3.80
C LEU A 39 8.57 -9.93 -3.51
N ARG A 40 9.48 -10.89 -3.35
CA ARG A 40 10.93 -10.68 -3.17
C ARG A 40 11.72 -10.48 -4.46
N TYR A 41 11.08 -10.58 -5.62
CA TYR A 41 11.73 -10.45 -6.93
C TYR A 41 12.78 -11.55 -7.23
N GLU A 42 12.55 -12.78 -6.75
CA GLU A 42 13.49 -13.91 -6.82
C GLU A 42 13.21 -14.90 -7.96
N LEU A 43 12.16 -14.66 -8.77
CA LEU A 43 11.81 -15.53 -9.91
C LEU A 43 12.65 -15.34 -11.18
N GLY A 44 13.82 -14.71 -11.08
CA GLY A 44 14.70 -14.41 -12.22
C GLY A 44 14.26 -13.21 -13.08
N LEU A 45 13.20 -12.50 -12.67
CA LEU A 45 12.84 -11.18 -13.19
C LEU A 45 13.47 -10.08 -12.32
N SER A 46 13.91 -8.98 -12.95
CA SER A 46 14.31 -7.80 -12.18
C SER A 46 13.10 -7.20 -11.45
N ALA A 47 13.35 -6.46 -10.36
CA ALA A 47 12.28 -5.86 -9.57
C ALA A 47 11.34 -4.95 -10.39
N SER A 48 11.87 -4.25 -11.41
CA SER A 48 11.06 -3.43 -12.32
C SER A 48 10.19 -4.28 -13.27
N GLN A 49 10.71 -5.40 -13.76
CA GLN A 49 9.95 -6.35 -14.59
C GLN A 49 8.82 -7.00 -13.79
N THR A 50 9.08 -7.44 -12.55
CA THR A 50 8.04 -8.01 -11.69
C THR A 50 6.96 -6.98 -11.34
N ARG A 51 7.33 -5.75 -10.97
CA ARG A 51 6.34 -4.69 -10.73
C ARG A 51 5.50 -4.38 -11.97
N LYS A 52 6.11 -4.38 -13.16
CA LYS A 52 5.40 -4.20 -14.42
C LYS A 52 4.46 -5.37 -14.71
N TRP A 53 4.87 -6.59 -14.38
CA TRP A 53 4.06 -7.80 -14.53
C TRP A 53 2.83 -7.79 -13.62
N LEU A 54 2.97 -7.25 -12.41
CA LEU A 54 1.88 -6.98 -11.47
C LEU A 54 1.10 -5.69 -11.77
N LYS A 55 1.13 -5.14 -13.00
CA LYS A 55 0.22 -4.03 -13.36
C LYS A 55 -1.03 -4.57 -14.06
N PRO A 56 -2.21 -3.95 -13.81
CA PRO A 56 -3.40 -4.25 -14.59
C PRO A 56 -3.14 -3.89 -16.06
N LEU A 57 -3.63 -4.75 -16.96
CA LEU A 57 -3.57 -4.53 -18.40
C LEU A 57 -4.88 -3.94 -18.93
N LEU A 58 -6.00 -4.33 -18.34
CA LEU A 58 -7.34 -3.91 -18.75
C LEU A 58 -8.22 -3.64 -17.52
N GLN A 59 -9.10 -2.66 -17.65
CA GLN A 59 -10.22 -2.45 -16.73
C GLN A 59 -11.43 -3.26 -17.21
N THR A 60 -12.34 -3.58 -16.29
CA THR A 60 -13.64 -4.18 -16.63
C THR A 60 -14.76 -3.16 -16.47
N SER A 61 -16.01 -3.55 -16.74
CA SER A 61 -17.18 -2.73 -16.41
C SER A 61 -17.43 -2.62 -14.89
N SER A 62 -16.75 -3.43 -14.08
CA SER A 62 -16.74 -3.32 -12.62
C SER A 62 -15.57 -2.44 -12.17
N SER A 63 -15.85 -1.42 -11.35
CA SER A 63 -14.81 -0.60 -10.71
C SER A 63 -13.92 -1.40 -9.75
N GLY A 64 -14.43 -2.54 -9.27
CA GLY A 64 -13.76 -3.44 -8.34
C GLY A 64 -12.88 -4.50 -8.99
N THR A 65 -12.84 -4.61 -10.33
CA THR A 65 -12.18 -5.74 -11.01
C THR A 65 -11.34 -5.27 -12.19
N LEU A 66 -10.09 -5.71 -12.21
CA LEU A 66 -9.14 -5.48 -13.30
C LEU A 66 -8.54 -6.82 -13.76
N VAL A 67 -8.01 -6.81 -14.98
CA VAL A 67 -7.38 -7.98 -15.59
C VAL A 67 -5.92 -7.65 -15.89
N GLY A 68 -5.01 -8.47 -15.37
CA GLY A 68 -3.57 -8.47 -15.66
C GLY A 68 -3.18 -9.62 -16.58
N ALA A 69 -1.91 -10.05 -16.51
CA ALA A 69 -1.43 -11.23 -17.22
C ALA A 69 -0.63 -12.13 -16.27
N PRO A 70 -1.18 -13.20 -15.66
CA PRO A 70 -2.54 -13.74 -15.84
C PRO A 70 -3.54 -13.30 -14.75
N TRP A 71 -3.21 -12.26 -13.98
CA TRP A 71 -3.88 -11.89 -12.73
C TRP A 71 -5.35 -11.47 -12.88
N GLU A 72 -6.20 -11.96 -11.98
CA GLU A 72 -7.50 -11.40 -11.63
C GLU A 72 -7.29 -10.45 -10.45
N ILE A 73 -7.45 -9.14 -10.67
CA ILE A 73 -7.11 -8.14 -9.65
C ILE A 73 -8.40 -7.58 -9.07
N TYR A 74 -8.57 -7.72 -7.76
CA TYR A 74 -9.74 -7.25 -7.03
C TYR A 74 -9.40 -6.08 -6.13
N ARG A 75 -10.24 -5.04 -6.16
CA ARG A 75 -10.14 -3.87 -5.30
C ARG A 75 -11.08 -4.01 -4.12
N ILE A 76 -10.54 -3.88 -2.91
CA ILE A 76 -11.30 -3.90 -1.65
C ILE A 76 -11.11 -2.57 -0.90
N GLN A 77 -12.13 -2.16 -0.14
CA GLN A 77 -12.13 -0.92 0.65
C GLN A 77 -12.63 -1.14 2.08
N ASN A 78 -12.95 -2.38 2.46
CA ASN A 78 -13.59 -2.73 3.73
C ASN A 78 -12.68 -3.54 4.66
N ALA A 79 -11.37 -3.59 4.37
CA ALA A 79 -10.40 -4.36 5.13
C ALA A 79 -9.50 -3.50 6.04
N THR A 80 -9.60 -2.17 5.94
CA THR A 80 -8.86 -1.22 6.77
C THR A 80 -9.81 -0.23 7.44
N THR A 81 -9.39 0.34 8.57
CA THR A 81 -10.19 1.28 9.36
C THR A 81 -10.48 2.58 8.61
N ASP A 82 -9.55 3.02 7.76
CA ASP A 82 -9.66 4.22 6.93
C ASP A 82 -10.35 3.98 5.57
N GLY A 83 -10.72 2.74 5.27
CA GLY A 83 -11.39 2.36 4.04
C GLY A 83 -10.55 2.52 2.76
N ARG A 84 -9.21 2.59 2.88
CA ARG A 84 -8.33 2.74 1.72
C ARG A 84 -8.44 1.55 0.76
N LEU A 85 -8.26 1.86 -0.52
CA LEU A 85 -8.26 0.87 -1.59
C LEU A 85 -7.04 -0.06 -1.46
N ILE A 86 -7.27 -1.36 -1.40
CA ILE A 86 -6.23 -2.39 -1.48
C ILE A 86 -6.51 -3.27 -2.70
N GLU A 87 -5.45 -3.61 -3.43
CA GLU A 87 -5.53 -4.51 -4.58
C GLU A 87 -5.04 -5.91 -4.21
N LEU A 88 -5.93 -6.90 -4.37
CA LEU A 88 -5.61 -8.32 -4.27
C LEU A 88 -5.28 -8.84 -5.68
N TYR A 89 -4.05 -9.32 -5.87
CA TYR A 89 -3.61 -9.92 -7.13
C TYR A 89 -3.83 -11.41 -7.07
N THR A 90 -4.92 -11.87 -7.67
CA THR A 90 -5.39 -13.24 -7.49
C THR A 90 -5.32 -14.06 -8.76
N LYS A 91 -5.38 -15.38 -8.58
CA LYS A 91 -5.72 -16.29 -9.66
C LYS A 91 -6.58 -17.44 -9.13
N GLY A 92 -7.81 -17.51 -9.62
CA GLY A 92 -8.69 -18.65 -9.39
C GLY A 92 -8.27 -19.88 -10.20
N GLY A 93 -8.51 -21.05 -9.63
CA GLY A 93 -8.42 -22.32 -10.32
C GLY A 93 -9.61 -23.19 -9.95
N ASP A 94 -10.37 -23.62 -10.94
CA ASP A 94 -11.58 -24.40 -10.76
C ASP A 94 -11.63 -25.53 -11.78
N LEU A 95 -11.56 -26.77 -11.30
CA LEU A 95 -11.60 -27.96 -12.15
C LEU A 95 -12.28 -29.12 -11.41
N ILE A 96 -13.55 -29.36 -11.74
CA ILE A 96 -14.36 -30.49 -11.24
C ILE A 96 -14.40 -30.54 -9.70
N THR A 97 -13.58 -31.39 -9.07
CA THR A 97 -13.48 -31.59 -7.62
C THR A 97 -12.45 -30.70 -6.95
N TYR A 98 -11.71 -29.89 -7.71
CA TYR A 98 -10.59 -29.07 -7.25
C TYR A 98 -10.89 -27.58 -7.39
N HIS A 99 -10.87 -26.86 -6.28
CA HIS A 99 -11.09 -25.42 -6.23
C HIS A 99 -9.93 -24.74 -5.50
N SER A 100 -9.44 -23.63 -6.03
CA SER A 100 -8.32 -22.91 -5.47
C SER A 100 -8.39 -21.43 -5.76
N VAL A 101 -7.81 -20.65 -4.88
CA VAL A 101 -7.43 -19.27 -5.17
C VAL A 101 -6.06 -19.00 -4.59
N PHE A 102 -5.22 -18.38 -5.38
CA PHE A 102 -3.94 -17.84 -4.97
C PHE A 102 -4.02 -16.32 -4.98
N ALA A 103 -3.43 -15.65 -3.99
CA ALA A 103 -3.49 -14.21 -3.84
C ALA A 103 -2.16 -13.63 -3.36
N LEU A 104 -1.76 -12.51 -3.96
CA LEU A 104 -0.73 -11.62 -3.45
C LEU A 104 -1.39 -10.33 -2.95
N ILE A 105 -0.88 -9.79 -1.85
CA ILE A 105 -1.27 -8.48 -1.32
C ILE A 105 0.01 -7.65 -1.19
N PRO A 106 0.49 -7.05 -2.29
CA PRO A 106 1.82 -6.42 -2.32
C PRO A 106 1.99 -5.29 -1.29
N ASP A 107 0.93 -4.57 -0.94
CA ASP A 107 0.98 -3.47 0.03
C ASP A 107 1.37 -3.93 1.45
N TYR A 108 1.28 -5.23 1.74
CA TYR A 108 1.59 -5.83 3.04
C TYR A 108 2.62 -6.95 2.97
N ASP A 109 3.22 -7.17 1.80
CA ASP A 109 4.10 -8.32 1.54
C ASP A 109 3.46 -9.67 1.90
N LEU A 110 2.13 -9.79 1.79
CA LEU A 110 1.39 -11.00 2.14
C LEU A 110 1.10 -11.89 0.93
N VAL A 111 1.15 -13.19 1.17
CA VAL A 111 0.71 -14.24 0.25
C VAL A 111 -0.39 -15.03 0.93
N ALA A 112 -1.44 -15.38 0.18
CA ALA A 112 -2.47 -16.28 0.64
C ALA A 112 -2.80 -17.30 -0.43
N THR A 113 -3.10 -18.52 -0.01
CA THR A 113 -3.66 -19.53 -0.89
C THR A 113 -4.71 -20.33 -0.15
N VAL A 114 -5.81 -20.59 -0.81
CA VAL A 114 -6.85 -21.50 -0.35
C VAL A 114 -6.98 -22.59 -1.38
N MET A 115 -6.99 -23.84 -0.93
CA MET A 115 -7.26 -25.00 -1.76
C MET A 115 -8.35 -25.84 -1.10
N VAL A 116 -9.43 -26.09 -1.83
CA VAL A 116 -10.60 -26.85 -1.39
C VAL A 116 -10.84 -27.96 -2.41
N ALA A 117 -11.04 -29.18 -1.92
CA ALA A 117 -11.47 -30.28 -2.77
C ALA A 117 -12.66 -30.97 -2.12
N GLY A 118 -13.62 -31.36 -2.94
CA GLY A 118 -14.86 -31.98 -2.50
C GLY A 118 -15.38 -32.96 -3.54
N ALA A 119 -16.13 -33.97 -3.09
CA ALA A 119 -16.70 -34.95 -4.01
C ALA A 119 -17.78 -34.27 -4.89
N LEU A 120 -17.69 -34.49 -6.21
CA LEU A 120 -18.60 -33.89 -7.19
C LEU A 120 -20.06 -34.26 -6.90
N GLU A 121 -20.33 -35.50 -6.49
CA GLU A 121 -21.67 -36.03 -6.24
C GLU A 121 -22.36 -35.39 -5.05
N ALA A 122 -21.57 -34.91 -4.07
CA ALA A 122 -22.08 -34.33 -2.84
C ALA A 122 -22.17 -32.79 -2.90
N ASN A 123 -21.62 -32.16 -3.95
CA ASN A 123 -21.52 -30.70 -4.10
C ASN A 123 -21.01 -30.01 -2.82
N GLU A 124 -20.07 -30.68 -2.13
CA GLU A 124 -19.53 -30.27 -0.83
C GLU A 124 -18.64 -29.02 -0.94
N ALA A 125 -18.12 -28.75 -2.12
CA ALA A 125 -17.32 -27.57 -2.42
C ALA A 125 -17.54 -27.11 -3.87
N ARG A 126 -17.39 -25.81 -4.09
CA ARG A 126 -17.50 -25.12 -5.39
C ARG A 126 -16.37 -24.10 -5.51
N GLY A 127 -16.09 -23.67 -6.75
CA GLY A 127 -15.08 -22.64 -7.02
C GLY A 127 -15.24 -21.37 -6.18
N ILE A 128 -16.49 -20.94 -5.94
CA ILE A 128 -16.80 -19.76 -5.13
C ILE A 128 -16.38 -19.91 -3.66
N ASP A 129 -16.36 -21.12 -3.12
CA ASP A 129 -16.07 -21.33 -1.70
C ASP A 129 -14.61 -20.98 -1.38
N ALA A 130 -13.67 -21.28 -2.30
CA ALA A 130 -12.27 -20.86 -2.17
C ALA A 130 -12.14 -19.32 -2.10
N THR A 131 -12.89 -18.60 -2.94
CA THR A 131 -12.92 -17.12 -2.93
C THR A 131 -13.55 -16.58 -1.64
N VAL A 132 -14.65 -17.18 -1.15
CA VAL A 132 -15.28 -16.79 0.12
C VAL A 132 -14.31 -16.98 1.29
N PHE A 133 -13.60 -18.10 1.32
CA PHE A 133 -12.58 -18.34 2.35
C PHE A 133 -11.43 -17.33 2.28
N LEU A 134 -10.96 -16.99 1.08
CA LEU A 134 -9.95 -15.94 0.92
C LEU A 134 -10.47 -14.59 1.43
N SER A 135 -11.71 -14.20 1.08
CA SER A 135 -12.30 -12.95 1.58
C SER A 135 -12.37 -12.92 3.11
N LYS A 136 -12.81 -14.03 3.74
CA LYS A 136 -12.86 -14.13 5.20
C LYS A 136 -11.47 -14.11 5.85
N LEU A 137 -10.49 -14.75 5.23
CA LEU A 137 -9.11 -14.71 5.69
C LEU A 137 -8.56 -13.27 5.68
N VAL A 138 -8.74 -12.55 4.58
CA VAL A 138 -8.28 -11.15 4.45
C VAL A 138 -9.02 -10.24 5.45
N GLU A 139 -10.34 -10.39 5.59
CA GLU A 139 -11.16 -9.63 6.54
C GLU A 139 -10.68 -9.81 7.99
N ILE A 140 -10.22 -11.01 8.37
CA ILE A 140 -9.76 -11.31 9.74
C ILE A 140 -8.30 -10.87 9.96
N VAL A 141 -7.41 -11.13 8.99
CA VAL A 141 -5.96 -10.98 9.17
C VAL A 141 -5.51 -9.53 8.98
N LEU A 142 -6.05 -8.84 7.97
CA LEU A 142 -5.51 -7.55 7.54
C LEU A 142 -5.59 -6.46 8.61
N PRO A 143 -6.69 -6.33 9.40
CA PRO A 143 -6.75 -5.35 10.48
C PRO A 143 -5.64 -5.52 11.52
N GLY A 144 -5.29 -6.76 11.87
CA GLY A 144 -4.22 -7.05 12.84
C GLY A 144 -2.81 -6.76 12.28
N VAL A 145 -2.58 -7.05 11.00
CA VAL A 145 -1.32 -6.70 10.32
C VAL A 145 -1.15 -5.18 10.26
N GLU A 146 -2.22 -4.47 9.96
CA GLU A 146 -2.25 -3.00 9.95
C GLU A 146 -1.94 -2.38 11.31
N GLU A 147 -2.55 -2.92 12.37
CA GLU A 147 -2.29 -2.45 13.74
C GLU A 147 -0.84 -2.72 14.16
N ALA A 148 -0.31 -3.90 13.85
CA ALA A 148 1.11 -4.22 14.09
C ALA A 148 2.04 -3.25 13.35
N GLY A 149 1.78 -3.02 12.05
CA GLY A 149 2.56 -2.09 11.22
C GLY A 149 2.51 -0.65 11.73
N ARG A 150 1.35 -0.18 12.20
CA ARG A 150 1.23 1.13 12.87
C ARG A 150 2.10 1.20 14.12
N ASN A 151 1.99 0.21 15.02
CA ASN A 151 2.76 0.21 16.26
C ASN A 151 4.28 0.19 16.00
N GLU A 152 4.73 -0.62 15.04
CA GLU A 152 6.14 -0.68 14.64
C GLU A 152 6.61 0.64 14.02
N ALA A 153 5.80 1.24 13.13
CA ALA A 153 6.10 2.51 12.52
C ALA A 153 6.23 3.62 13.57
N ASP A 154 5.33 3.69 14.57
CA ASP A 154 5.37 4.71 15.62
C ASP A 154 6.68 4.68 16.40
N ILE A 155 7.08 3.48 16.82
CA ILE A 155 8.36 3.25 17.51
C ILE A 155 9.53 3.68 16.62
N ALA A 156 9.50 3.26 15.35
CA ALA A 156 10.59 3.49 14.42
C ALA A 156 10.73 4.97 14.02
N TYR A 157 9.64 5.64 13.65
CA TYR A 157 9.66 6.94 12.98
C TYR A 157 8.95 8.08 13.74
N GLY A 158 8.02 7.77 14.64
CA GLY A 158 7.20 8.76 15.34
C GLY A 158 7.99 9.69 16.27
N GLY A 159 7.39 10.84 16.60
CA GLY A 159 7.95 11.83 17.53
C GLY A 159 8.56 13.06 16.86
N THR A 160 9.34 13.80 17.64
CA THR A 160 9.89 15.10 17.24
C THR A 160 11.35 15.00 16.81
N TYR A 161 11.67 15.64 15.70
CA TYR A 161 13.00 15.84 15.17
C TYR A 161 13.32 17.34 15.20
N TRP A 162 14.56 17.68 15.54
CA TRP A 162 14.99 19.05 15.76
C TRP A 162 16.42 19.28 15.29
N ASP A 163 16.68 20.51 14.82
CA ASP A 163 18.02 21.06 14.68
C ASP A 163 18.03 22.51 15.19
N GLU A 164 18.85 22.75 16.22
CA GLU A 164 18.97 24.06 16.87
C GLU A 164 19.67 25.08 15.97
N ALA A 165 20.69 24.65 15.23
CA ALA A 165 21.52 25.54 14.42
C ALA A 165 20.71 26.22 13.31
N THR A 166 19.78 25.49 12.71
CA THR A 166 18.87 26.03 11.70
C THR A 166 17.53 26.48 12.26
N ASN A 167 17.22 26.29 13.55
CA ASN A 167 15.88 26.54 14.11
C ASN A 167 14.78 25.84 13.28
N SER A 168 14.95 24.53 13.10
CA SER A 168 14.04 23.69 12.29
C SER A 168 13.53 22.50 13.11
N SER A 169 12.25 22.16 12.95
CA SER A 169 11.57 21.06 13.64
C SER A 169 10.64 20.29 12.71
N LEU A 170 10.42 19.01 13.03
CA LEU A 170 9.38 18.17 12.44
C LEU A 170 8.79 17.29 13.54
N THR A 171 7.47 17.32 13.73
CA THR A 171 6.78 16.42 14.66
C THR A 171 5.82 15.51 13.90
N LEU A 172 6.00 14.20 14.10
CA LEU A 172 5.21 13.15 13.47
C LEU A 172 4.38 12.42 14.54
N THR A 173 3.07 12.37 14.33
CA THR A 173 2.12 11.71 15.23
C THR A 173 1.26 10.72 14.48
N GLN A 174 0.79 9.69 15.19
CA GLN A 174 -0.25 8.81 14.70
C GLN A 174 -1.62 9.27 15.17
N ASP A 175 -2.61 9.06 14.33
CA ASP A 175 -4.02 9.17 14.64
C ASP A 175 -4.77 8.04 13.90
N ASP A 176 -6.10 8.11 13.83
CA ASP A 176 -6.92 7.08 13.17
C ASP A 176 -6.82 7.09 11.63
N GLY A 177 -6.11 8.06 11.04
CA GLY A 177 -5.90 8.20 9.60
C GLY A 177 -4.65 7.46 9.08
N PRO A 178 -4.52 7.33 7.75
CA PRO A 178 -3.37 6.64 7.15
C PRO A 178 -2.10 7.49 7.17
N GLY A 179 -0.96 6.83 7.36
CA GLY A 179 0.35 7.47 7.43
C GLY A 179 0.52 8.36 8.67
N PHE A 180 1.70 8.95 8.84
CA PHE A 180 1.92 9.89 9.95
C PHE A 180 1.24 11.22 9.67
N ASN A 181 0.53 11.77 10.64
CA ASN A 181 0.19 13.17 10.65
C ASN A 181 1.45 14.01 10.91
N ILE A 182 1.69 15.02 10.07
CA ILE A 182 2.72 16.01 10.34
C ILE A 182 2.09 17.13 11.17
N GLU A 183 2.26 17.04 12.50
CA GLU A 183 1.66 17.99 13.45
C GLU A 183 2.35 19.36 13.42
N SER A 184 3.68 19.37 13.25
CA SER A 184 4.47 20.59 13.18
C SER A 184 5.59 20.43 12.17
N TRP A 185 5.79 21.45 11.33
CA TRP A 185 6.86 21.48 10.33
C TRP A 185 7.43 22.89 10.23
N ILE A 186 8.58 23.10 10.86
CA ILE A 186 9.27 24.39 10.89
C ILE A 186 10.62 24.22 10.21
N VAL A 187 10.93 25.11 9.27
CA VAL A 187 12.24 25.15 8.61
C VAL A 187 12.78 26.56 8.69
N ARG A 188 13.92 26.74 9.35
CA ARG A 188 14.55 28.07 9.51
C ARG A 188 13.62 29.13 10.11
N GLY A 189 12.84 28.72 11.11
CA GLY A 189 11.83 29.55 11.77
C GLY A 189 10.57 29.84 10.94
N VAL A 190 10.43 29.25 9.75
CA VAL A 190 9.24 29.38 8.90
C VAL A 190 8.35 28.15 9.09
N ASP A 191 7.09 28.39 9.42
CA ASP A 191 6.05 27.35 9.45
C ASP A 191 5.69 26.96 8.00
N VAL A 192 6.09 25.74 7.60
CA VAL A 192 5.88 25.21 6.25
C VAL A 192 4.40 24.96 5.99
N ILE A 193 3.65 24.49 7.00
CA ILE A 193 2.22 24.20 6.85
C ILE A 193 1.46 25.51 6.62
N ALA A 194 1.73 26.54 7.42
CA ALA A 194 1.08 27.84 7.29
C ALA A 194 1.42 28.57 5.97
N THR A 195 2.59 28.28 5.38
CA THR A 195 3.06 28.96 4.16
C THR A 195 2.89 28.14 2.88
N TRP A 196 2.44 26.88 2.99
CA TRP A 196 2.43 25.91 1.87
C TRP A 196 1.78 26.43 0.59
N LEU A 197 0.60 27.05 0.72
CA LEU A 197 -0.15 27.53 -0.45
C LEU A 197 0.58 28.65 -1.20
N GLY A 198 1.43 29.41 -0.51
CA GLY A 198 2.29 30.43 -1.10
C GLY A 198 3.40 29.87 -1.99
N PHE A 199 3.73 28.56 -1.88
CA PHE A 199 4.67 27.88 -2.77
C PHE A 199 4.02 27.35 -4.06
N SER A 200 2.69 27.39 -4.16
CA SER A 200 1.97 26.97 -5.35
C SER A 200 2.00 28.06 -6.44
N ILE A 201 1.65 27.68 -7.67
CA ILE A 201 1.50 28.53 -8.87
C ILE A 201 0.50 29.70 -8.74
N LEU A 202 -0.03 29.96 -7.54
CA LEU A 202 -0.94 31.07 -7.28
C LEU A 202 -0.14 32.37 -7.06
N PRO A 203 -0.61 33.51 -7.58
CA PRO A 203 0.03 34.78 -7.32
C PRO A 203 0.01 35.09 -5.82
N ASN A 204 1.18 35.43 -5.27
CA ASN A 204 1.34 35.93 -3.92
C ASN A 204 0.86 37.41 -3.88
N PRO A 205 0.05 37.85 -2.90
CA PRO A 205 -0.44 37.09 -1.75
C PRO A 205 -1.56 36.12 -2.10
N VAL A 206 -1.37 34.85 -1.74
CA VAL A 206 -2.46 33.87 -1.72
C VAL A 206 -3.42 34.31 -0.61
N PRO A 207 -4.73 34.49 -0.90
CA PRO A 207 -5.70 34.78 0.14
C PRO A 207 -5.60 33.72 1.25
N PRO A 208 -5.64 34.11 2.54
CA PRO A 208 -5.65 33.14 3.62
C PRO A 208 -6.83 32.20 3.40
N THR A 209 -6.55 30.90 3.22
CA THR A 209 -7.60 29.91 3.13
C THR A 209 -8.11 29.66 4.54
N SER A 210 -9.41 29.80 4.75
CA SER A 210 -10.05 29.34 6.00
C SER A 210 -10.03 27.82 6.14
N SER A 211 -9.74 27.11 5.05
CA SER A 211 -9.61 25.65 5.03
C SER A 211 -8.30 25.21 5.71
N PRO A 212 -8.37 24.30 6.69
CA PRO A 212 -7.17 23.75 7.31
C PRO A 212 -6.36 22.95 6.28
N LEU A 213 -5.03 23.00 6.41
CA LEU A 213 -4.12 22.19 5.62
C LEU A 213 -3.57 21.08 6.50
N GLN A 214 -3.68 19.84 6.04
CA GLN A 214 -3.16 18.68 6.74
C GLN A 214 -2.12 17.99 5.87
N PHE A 215 -1.08 17.45 6.49
CA PHE A 215 -0.07 16.67 5.80
C PHE A 215 0.01 15.27 6.36
N ARG A 216 0.09 14.31 5.45
CA ARG A 216 0.32 12.91 5.76
C ARG A 216 1.63 12.45 5.16
N LEU A 217 2.44 11.75 5.94
CA LEU A 217 3.73 11.22 5.52
C LEU A 217 3.62 9.71 5.30
N TYR A 218 4.00 9.27 4.10
CA TYR A 218 3.92 7.87 3.66
C TYR A 218 5.30 7.33 3.27
N PRO A 219 5.61 6.06 3.56
CA PRO A 219 6.84 5.44 3.08
C PRO A 219 6.77 5.23 1.56
N THR A 220 7.93 5.23 0.93
CA THR A 220 8.09 4.75 -0.45
C THR A 220 8.70 3.34 -0.44
N THR A 221 8.80 2.73 -1.62
CA THR A 221 9.52 1.46 -1.81
C THR A 221 11.04 1.66 -1.99
N VAL A 222 11.53 2.91 -1.92
CA VAL A 222 12.95 3.23 -2.11
C VAL A 222 13.65 3.26 -0.75
N GLN A 223 14.61 2.35 -0.59
CA GLN A 223 15.41 2.22 0.62
C GLN A 223 16.82 1.73 0.32
N THR A 224 17.75 2.03 1.23
CA THR A 224 19.08 1.45 1.33
C THR A 224 19.18 0.66 2.63
N ASN A 225 20.36 0.13 2.97
CA ASN A 225 20.56 -0.62 4.22
C ASN A 225 20.25 0.19 5.49
N ASN A 226 20.31 1.52 5.43
CA ASN A 226 20.13 2.39 6.60
C ASN A 226 19.30 3.64 6.31
N GLN A 227 18.68 3.76 5.13
CA GLN A 227 17.84 4.90 4.80
C GLN A 227 16.55 4.47 4.13
N THR A 228 15.47 5.18 4.44
CA THR A 228 14.16 4.97 3.82
C THR A 228 13.63 6.29 3.30
N SER A 229 13.15 6.32 2.06
CA SER A 229 12.54 7.50 1.44
C SER A 229 11.04 7.55 1.72
N TRP A 230 10.54 8.73 2.05
CA TRP A 230 9.15 9.01 2.41
C TRP A 230 8.63 10.24 1.66
N ARG A 231 7.31 10.27 1.41
CA ARG A 231 6.62 11.35 0.70
C ARG A 231 5.51 11.96 1.54
N SER A 232 5.48 13.28 1.65
CA SER A 232 4.37 14.00 2.29
C SER A 232 3.29 14.38 1.29
N ILE A 233 2.03 14.13 1.60
CA ILE A 233 0.88 14.54 0.80
C ILE A 233 0.07 15.55 1.58
N SER A 234 -0.26 16.68 0.95
CA SER A 234 -1.08 17.72 1.54
C SER A 234 -2.56 17.55 1.15
N GLN A 235 -3.46 17.69 2.12
CA GLN A 235 -4.90 17.81 1.90
C GLN A 235 -5.38 19.19 2.35
N ILE A 236 -6.12 19.87 1.46
CA ILE A 236 -6.76 21.16 1.77
C ILE A 236 -8.21 20.89 2.16
N GLY A 237 -8.62 21.42 3.31
CA GLY A 237 -9.98 21.29 3.82
C GLY A 237 -10.17 20.07 4.72
N LEU A 238 -11.27 20.08 5.47
CA LEU A 238 -11.69 18.96 6.29
C LEU A 238 -12.22 17.84 5.38
N SER A 239 -12.11 16.59 5.85
CA SER A 239 -12.61 15.42 5.10
C SER A 239 -14.09 15.54 4.73
N GLU A 240 -14.91 16.17 5.58
CA GLU A 240 -16.32 16.44 5.29
C GLU A 240 -16.52 17.42 4.12
N ASP A 241 -15.69 18.46 4.03
CA ASP A 241 -15.78 19.44 2.94
C ASP A 241 -15.30 18.84 1.62
N VAL A 242 -14.24 18.01 1.68
CA VAL A 242 -13.77 17.22 0.54
C VAL A 242 -14.86 16.28 0.05
N ALA A 243 -15.55 15.58 0.96
CA ALA A 243 -16.66 14.70 0.59
C ALA A 243 -17.82 15.46 -0.09
N LYS A 244 -18.19 16.64 0.44
CA LYS A 244 -19.22 17.49 -0.19
C LYS A 244 -18.85 17.95 -1.60
N LEU A 245 -17.57 18.27 -1.83
CA LEU A 245 -17.09 18.64 -3.16
C LEU A 245 -17.06 17.43 -4.11
N GLU A 246 -16.67 16.26 -3.60
CA GLU A 246 -16.69 15.00 -4.35
C GLU A 246 -18.12 14.65 -4.82
N ASP A 247 -19.14 14.87 -4.00
CA ASP A 247 -20.55 14.66 -4.35
C ASP A 247 -21.05 15.55 -5.52
N LEU A 248 -20.34 16.64 -5.81
CA LEU A 248 -20.65 17.52 -6.94
C LEU A 248 -20.01 17.04 -8.26
N LEU A 249 -19.12 16.05 -8.21
CA LEU A 249 -18.38 15.55 -9.37
C LEU A 249 -19.09 14.32 -9.96
N LEU A 250 -19.11 14.24 -11.30
CA LEU A 250 -19.68 13.07 -11.98
C LEU A 250 -18.80 11.81 -11.87
N PRO A 251 -17.46 11.89 -12.04
CA PRO A 251 -16.61 10.72 -11.84
C PRO A 251 -16.39 10.48 -10.34
N PRO A 252 -16.52 9.24 -9.85
CA PRO A 252 -16.28 8.92 -8.46
C PRO A 252 -14.79 9.05 -8.11
N GLN A 253 -14.52 9.54 -6.90
CA GLN A 253 -13.16 9.79 -6.37
C GLN A 253 -12.33 10.73 -7.27
N ALA A 254 -12.97 11.65 -7.97
CA ALA A 254 -12.33 12.59 -8.90
C ALA A 254 -11.41 13.59 -8.19
N MET A 255 -11.59 13.85 -6.90
CA MET A 255 -10.67 14.66 -6.10
C MET A 255 -9.40 13.91 -5.67
N CYS A 256 -9.31 12.59 -5.91
CA CYS A 256 -8.12 11.79 -5.60
C CYS A 256 -6.99 12.05 -6.61
N VAL A 257 -6.44 13.27 -6.58
CA VAL A 257 -5.38 13.76 -7.47
C VAL A 257 -4.03 13.88 -6.76
N THR A 258 -3.85 13.18 -5.64
CA THR A 258 -2.60 13.19 -4.85
C THR A 258 -1.38 12.77 -5.66
N TRP A 259 -1.57 11.86 -6.63
CA TRP A 259 -0.53 11.46 -7.59
C TRP A 259 0.07 12.64 -8.37
N GLY A 260 -0.71 13.71 -8.59
CA GLY A 260 -0.27 14.94 -9.27
C GLY A 260 0.30 16.01 -8.34
N GLN A 261 0.39 15.75 -7.03
CA GLN A 261 0.98 16.65 -6.04
C GLN A 261 2.44 16.34 -5.74
N LEU A 262 2.88 15.11 -6.02
CA LEU A 262 4.28 14.67 -5.82
C LEU A 262 5.25 15.55 -6.61
N ASP A 263 6.35 15.96 -5.97
CA ASP A 263 7.40 16.82 -6.54
C ASP A 263 6.90 18.18 -7.06
N ARG A 264 5.66 18.59 -6.75
CA ARG A 264 5.07 19.83 -7.27
C ARG A 264 5.62 21.08 -6.55
N ALA A 265 5.72 21.03 -5.23
CA ALA A 265 6.33 22.09 -4.44
C ALA A 265 7.84 21.84 -4.37
N THR A 266 8.63 22.69 -5.02
CA THR A 266 10.09 22.56 -5.04
C THR A 266 10.77 23.74 -4.38
N TYR A 267 11.92 23.50 -3.76
CA TYR A 267 12.84 24.52 -3.27
C TYR A 267 14.25 24.09 -3.65
N MET A 268 15.06 25.01 -4.21
CA MET A 268 16.38 24.69 -4.76
C MET A 268 16.40 23.49 -5.74
N LEU A 269 15.36 23.36 -6.59
CA LEU A 269 15.17 22.23 -7.52
C LEU A 269 15.02 20.86 -6.85
N GLN A 270 14.72 20.82 -5.55
CA GLN A 270 14.45 19.62 -4.78
C GLN A 270 13.01 19.65 -4.29
N ALA A 271 12.41 18.47 -4.19
CA ALA A 271 11.03 18.28 -3.77
C ALA A 271 10.87 18.55 -2.26
N GLN A 272 9.97 19.47 -1.90
CA GLN A 272 9.69 19.80 -0.50
C GLN A 272 8.96 18.65 0.22
N ASP A 273 8.23 17.83 -0.54
CA ASP A 273 7.51 16.65 -0.04
C ASP A 273 8.40 15.41 0.17
N HIS A 274 9.71 15.50 -0.10
CA HIS A 274 10.63 14.36 0.04
C HIS A 274 11.38 14.40 1.37
N LEU A 275 11.18 13.36 2.17
CA LEU A 275 11.89 13.15 3.43
C LEU A 275 12.69 11.85 3.36
N VAL A 276 13.90 11.84 3.92
CA VAL A 276 14.74 10.64 4.00
C VAL A 276 15.12 10.38 5.45
N PHE A 277 14.66 9.28 6.02
CA PHE A 277 15.05 8.88 7.36
C PHE A 277 16.37 8.11 7.32
N THR A 278 17.21 8.33 8.31
CA THR A 278 18.38 7.49 8.60
C THR A 278 18.10 6.66 9.84
N LEU A 279 18.17 5.34 9.67
CA LEU A 279 17.89 4.35 10.71
C LEU A 279 19.18 4.04 11.49
N GLY A 280 19.05 3.99 12.81
CA GLY A 280 20.09 3.53 13.73
C GLY A 280 19.93 2.04 14.03
N GLU A 281 20.46 1.63 15.20
CA GLU A 281 20.27 0.27 15.69
C GLU A 281 18.78 -0.06 15.86
N GLN A 282 18.43 -1.33 15.65
CA GLN A 282 17.05 -1.85 15.79
C GLN A 282 16.02 -1.21 14.82
N GLY A 283 16.46 -0.56 13.75
CA GLY A 283 15.56 0.04 12.76
C GLY A 283 14.89 1.35 13.21
N ARG A 284 15.34 1.92 14.33
CA ARG A 284 14.81 3.18 14.86
C ARG A 284 15.40 4.37 14.13
N ALA A 285 14.58 5.28 13.61
CA ALA A 285 15.06 6.50 12.97
C ALA A 285 15.80 7.39 13.98
N THR A 286 16.99 7.85 13.60
CA THR A 286 17.85 8.74 14.39
C THR A 286 17.91 10.13 13.80
N LYS A 287 17.71 10.25 12.48
CA LYS A 287 17.70 11.50 11.73
C LYS A 287 16.65 11.47 10.63
N VAL A 288 16.21 12.65 10.23
CA VAL A 288 15.41 12.85 9.02
C VAL A 288 15.99 14.02 8.23
N GLU A 289 16.24 13.80 6.94
CA GLU A 289 16.59 14.83 5.99
C GLU A 289 15.33 15.36 5.33
N LEU A 290 15.14 16.69 5.40
CA LEU A 290 14.14 17.41 4.64
C LEU A 290 14.78 17.82 3.31
N VAL A 291 14.66 16.95 2.29
CA VAL A 291 15.47 17.01 1.06
C VAL A 291 15.30 18.35 0.34
N GLY A 292 14.05 18.80 0.20
CA GLY A 292 13.73 20.10 -0.40
C GLY A 292 14.46 21.28 0.23
N TYR A 293 14.76 21.22 1.54
CA TYR A 293 15.30 22.34 2.30
C TYR A 293 16.79 22.24 2.59
N VAL A 294 17.40 21.09 2.29
CA VAL A 294 18.80 20.77 2.63
C VAL A 294 19.05 20.97 4.13
N VAL A 295 18.14 20.42 4.94
CA VAL A 295 18.19 20.43 6.42
C VAL A 295 18.10 19.01 6.93
N THR A 296 18.95 18.64 7.87
CA THR A 296 18.91 17.35 8.57
C THR A 296 18.58 17.58 10.02
N LEU A 297 17.51 16.93 10.49
CA LEU A 297 17.04 16.99 11.87
C LEU A 297 17.44 15.72 12.62
N SER A 298 17.78 15.85 13.90
CA SER A 298 18.04 14.69 14.77
C SER A 298 16.81 14.37 15.60
N ARG A 299 16.51 13.09 15.82
CA ARG A 299 15.40 12.67 16.67
C ARG A 299 15.67 13.12 18.11
N GLN A 300 14.70 13.79 18.72
CA GLN A 300 14.78 14.17 20.11
C GLN A 300 14.72 12.91 20.98
N GLN A 301 15.64 12.79 21.94
CA GLN A 301 15.52 11.74 22.94
C GLN A 301 14.33 12.07 23.83
N THR A 302 13.36 11.17 23.91
CA THR A 302 12.32 11.25 24.93
C THR A 302 13.01 11.22 26.29
N PRO A 303 12.77 12.19 27.19
CA PRO A 303 13.27 12.08 28.55
C PRO A 303 12.79 10.75 29.14
N ALA A 304 13.71 9.99 29.73
CA ALA A 304 13.41 8.72 30.41
C ALA A 304 12.48 8.93 31.62
#